data_AF-A0A2T2SKD4-F1
#
_entry.id   AF-A0A2T2SKD4-F1
#
_cell.length_a   1.000
_cell.length_b   1.000
_cell.length_c   1.000
_cell.angle_alpha   90.00
_cell.angle_beta   90.00
_cell.angle_gamma   90.00
#
_symmetry.space_group_name_H-M   'P 1'
#
loop_
_entity.id
_entity.type
_entity.pdbx_description
1 polymer ?
#
loop_
_entity_poly.entity_id
_entity_poly.type
_entity_poly.pdbx_seq_one_letter_code
_entity_poly.pdbx_strand_id
1 'polypeptide(L)'
;MSDGTVDTAPEDSSGTALIGQLMRGLGQSPRYRLARRLYHRHETFFPPIFFLGGVTWDALTLQRIGALIDNVTLGLYLVLLGSFIVLTLLDRNDCSLHPSLRALNTWSIGAIQFLAGGLFSAYVIYYTRSASLTTASLFLLVLVSPLVANELIWSRKRSSYVLIGLYFLAVFCYFTFLLPVLLGTMGFWVFLASGVLSIGIVFALLLFLCLQGVFRDLRSFVGVLCLIGILFGGLVTFYVQGWIPPIPLALRHVGVYHDVEKTDDAFLLRQEEGSKARFWAQKGDDPFYYSSADTVHCFAAIYAPTDFQTRVAHRWQRYAPGRDAWVETDRITYQVVGGRNNGYRGVTFKRRVEPGRWRVSVETAAGRPIGRISFEIIASDSSREASFTTRRYE
;
A
#
# COMPACT_ATOMS: atom_id res chain seq x y z
N MET A 1 15.23 50.19 46.47
CA MET A 1 16.52 49.47 46.35
C MET A 1 16.20 48.02 46.07
N SER A 2 16.80 47.51 44.99
CA SER A 2 16.83 46.14 44.49
C SER A 2 15.52 45.49 44.02
N ASP A 3 15.31 45.65 42.72
CA ASP A 3 14.67 44.69 41.82
C ASP A 3 15.42 43.34 41.87
N GLY A 4 14.72 42.24 41.62
CA GLY A 4 15.24 40.88 41.78
C GLY A 4 14.49 39.91 40.88
N THR A 5 14.58 40.15 39.57
CA THR A 5 14.11 39.22 38.54
C THR A 5 14.94 37.93 38.58
N VAL A 6 14.32 36.85 39.06
CA VAL A 6 14.83 35.49 38.91
C VAL A 6 14.64 35.10 37.43
N ASP A 7 15.74 35.15 36.69
CA ASP A 7 15.82 34.69 35.31
C ASP A 7 15.85 33.15 35.33
N THR A 8 14.67 32.53 35.22
CA THR A 8 14.55 31.08 35.06
C THR A 8 14.94 30.72 33.63
N ALA A 9 16.20 30.32 33.43
CA ALA A 9 16.65 29.69 32.21
C ALA A 9 15.73 28.49 31.88
N PRO A 10 15.29 28.31 30.62
CA PRO A 10 14.48 27.17 30.26
C PRO A 10 15.33 25.91 30.37
N GLU A 11 14.87 24.94 31.16
CA GLU A 11 15.45 23.60 31.21
C GLU A 11 15.51 23.02 29.79
N ASP A 12 16.72 22.89 29.27
CA ASP A 12 17.00 22.27 27.99
C ASP A 12 16.45 20.84 28.00
N SER A 13 15.41 20.58 27.20
CA SER A 13 14.92 19.21 27.03
C SER A 13 16.09 18.33 26.57
N SER A 14 16.42 17.27 27.31
CA SER A 14 17.63 16.47 27.11
C SER A 14 17.86 16.01 25.65
N GLY A 15 16.78 15.80 24.89
CA GLY A 15 16.81 15.51 23.46
C GLY A 15 17.30 16.66 22.56
N THR A 16 16.86 17.91 22.81
CA THR A 16 17.32 19.08 22.02
C THR A 16 18.79 19.39 22.29
N ALA A 17 19.26 19.18 23.52
CA ALA A 17 20.66 19.33 23.89
C ALA A 17 21.56 18.31 23.16
N LEU A 18 21.12 17.05 23.05
CA LEU A 18 21.85 15.97 22.37
C LEU A 18 21.92 16.20 20.86
N ILE A 19 20.79 16.56 20.23
CA ILE A 19 20.77 16.98 18.82
C ILE A 19 21.68 18.21 18.62
N GLY A 20 21.69 19.14 19.57
CA GLY A 20 22.54 20.32 19.55
C GLY A 20 24.03 20.04 19.65
N GLN A 21 24.44 19.03 20.41
CA GLN A 21 25.83 18.58 20.46
C GLN A 21 26.23 17.88 19.15
N LEU A 22 25.38 17.01 18.61
CA LEU A 22 25.62 16.33 17.34
C LEU A 22 25.73 17.32 16.17
N MET A 23 24.80 18.28 16.07
CA MET A 23 24.82 19.27 14.99
C MET A 23 26.00 20.24 15.11
N ARG A 24 26.44 20.58 16.34
CA ARG A 24 27.66 21.37 16.55
C ARG A 24 28.91 20.60 16.13
N GLY A 25 29.00 19.31 16.45
CA GLY A 25 30.09 18.44 16.01
C GLY A 25 30.13 18.27 14.48
N LEU A 26 28.98 18.03 13.85
CA LEU A 26 28.86 17.94 12.40
C LEU A 26 29.24 19.25 11.70
N GLY A 27 28.84 20.40 12.25
CA GLY A 27 29.15 21.74 11.74
C GLY A 27 30.65 22.06 11.66
N GLN A 28 31.47 21.47 12.55
CA GLN A 28 32.92 21.65 12.56
C GLN A 28 33.62 20.81 11.48
N SER A 29 33.00 19.71 11.04
CA SER A 29 33.61 18.83 10.03
C SER A 29 33.67 19.51 8.64
N PRO A 30 34.79 19.41 7.91
CA PRO A 30 34.92 19.98 6.58
C PRO A 30 34.01 19.27 5.55
N ARG A 31 33.75 17.96 5.75
CA ARG A 31 32.87 17.16 4.89
C ARG A 31 31.42 17.60 4.95
N TYR A 32 30.89 17.91 6.14
CA TYR A 32 29.53 18.43 6.30
C TYR A 32 29.36 19.81 5.65
N ARG A 33 30.34 20.70 5.84
CA ARG A 33 30.34 22.03 5.21
C ARG A 33 30.37 21.93 3.68
N LEU A 34 31.15 20.98 3.14
CA LEU A 34 31.18 20.69 1.70
C LEU A 34 29.83 20.14 1.21
N ALA A 35 29.27 19.13 1.89
CA ALA A 35 27.98 18.53 1.55
C ALA A 35 26.84 19.56 1.59
N ARG A 36 26.81 20.41 2.63
CA ARG A 36 25.83 21.50 2.74
C ARG A 36 25.97 22.51 1.59
N ARG A 37 27.20 22.89 1.20
CA ARG A 37 27.41 23.78 0.04
C ARG A 37 26.99 23.12 -1.27
N LEU A 38 27.29 21.84 -1.47
CA LEU A 38 26.90 21.08 -2.66
C LEU A 38 25.37 20.98 -2.78
N TYR A 39 24.71 20.70 -1.67
CA TYR A 39 23.25 20.65 -1.57
C TYR A 39 22.61 21.99 -1.94
N HIS A 40 23.06 23.09 -1.33
CA HIS A 40 22.57 24.44 -1.67
C HIS A 40 22.92 24.87 -3.10
N ARG A 41 24.01 24.37 -3.67
CA ARG A 41 24.41 24.68 -5.06
C ARG A 41 23.56 23.96 -6.10
N HIS A 42 22.93 22.84 -5.75
CA HIS A 42 22.10 22.03 -6.65
C HIS A 42 20.74 21.68 -6.03
N GLU A 43 20.08 22.68 -5.41
CA GLU A 43 18.77 22.50 -4.77
C GLU A 43 17.68 21.96 -5.72
N THR A 44 17.86 22.12 -7.03
CA THR A 44 16.95 21.59 -8.05
C THR A 44 17.12 20.08 -8.29
N PHE A 45 18.32 19.51 -8.11
CA PHE A 45 18.61 18.12 -8.49
C PHE A 45 18.58 17.13 -7.33
N PHE A 46 18.90 17.57 -6.11
CA PHE A 46 18.91 16.68 -4.95
C PHE A 46 17.54 16.13 -4.55
N PRO A 47 16.43 16.90 -4.58
CA PRO A 47 15.12 16.39 -4.18
C PRO A 47 14.63 15.17 -5.01
N PRO A 48 14.72 15.17 -6.36
CA PRO A 48 14.43 13.97 -7.16
C PRO A 48 15.32 12.77 -6.84
N ILE A 49 16.62 12.99 -6.60
CA ILE A 49 17.57 11.92 -6.26
C ILE A 49 17.22 11.28 -4.91
N PHE A 50 16.90 12.09 -3.89
CA PHE A 50 16.47 11.56 -2.59
C PHE A 50 15.15 10.81 -2.69
N PHE A 51 14.22 11.33 -3.48
CA PHE A 51 12.96 10.66 -3.75
C PHE A 51 13.17 9.28 -4.42
N LEU A 52 13.93 9.23 -5.53
CA LEU A 52 14.27 7.97 -6.20
C LEU A 52 15.09 7.04 -5.31
N GLY A 53 15.92 7.59 -4.44
CA GLY A 53 16.65 6.85 -3.41
C GLY A 53 15.69 6.15 -2.46
N GLY A 54 14.65 6.83 -1.98
CA GLY A 54 13.60 6.24 -1.14
C GLY A 54 12.84 5.14 -1.88
N VAL A 55 12.42 5.39 -3.12
CA VAL A 55 11.73 4.39 -3.97
C VAL A 55 12.61 3.15 -4.19
N THR A 56 13.89 3.35 -4.50
CA THR A 56 14.84 2.26 -4.75
C THR A 56 15.12 1.46 -3.49
N TRP A 57 15.29 2.15 -2.36
CA TRP A 57 15.48 1.53 -1.05
C TRP A 57 14.30 0.62 -0.70
N ASP A 58 13.08 1.10 -0.88
CA ASP A 58 11.86 0.35 -0.60
C ASP A 58 11.69 -0.83 -1.56
N ALA A 59 12.00 -0.65 -2.85
CA ALA A 59 11.98 -1.73 -3.83
C ALA A 59 12.97 -2.87 -3.49
N LEU A 60 14.06 -2.59 -2.78
CA LEU A 60 15.05 -3.57 -2.34
C LEU A 60 14.69 -4.20 -0.98
N THR A 61 14.18 -3.39 -0.04
CA THR A 61 13.92 -3.84 1.33
C THR A 61 12.59 -4.58 1.47
N LEU A 62 11.52 -4.13 0.80
CA LEU A 62 10.15 -4.67 0.96
C LEU A 62 9.87 -5.98 0.18
N GLN A 63 10.90 -6.58 -0.44
CA GLN A 63 10.73 -7.84 -1.18
C GLN A 63 10.62 -9.07 -0.29
N ARG A 64 11.09 -9.01 0.97
CA ARG A 64 11.35 -10.23 1.77
C ARG A 64 11.02 -10.14 3.25
N ILE A 65 10.48 -9.02 3.72
CA ILE A 65 10.39 -8.74 5.15
C ILE A 65 8.97 -9.02 5.65
N GLY A 66 8.85 -9.52 6.88
CA GLY A 66 7.58 -9.96 7.46
C GLY A 66 6.66 -8.79 7.84
N ALA A 67 5.36 -9.03 7.85
CA ALA A 67 4.32 -8.01 8.04
C ALA A 67 4.51 -7.12 9.28
N LEU A 68 5.11 -7.62 10.37
CA LEU A 68 5.38 -6.82 11.57
C LEU A 68 6.52 -5.83 11.37
N ILE A 69 7.64 -6.25 10.79
CA ILE A 69 8.81 -5.39 10.58
C ILE A 69 8.47 -4.32 9.53
N ASP A 70 7.72 -4.70 8.49
CA ASP A 70 7.22 -3.75 7.49
C ASP A 70 6.35 -2.66 8.16
N ASN A 71 5.40 -3.06 9.01
CA ASN A 71 4.55 -2.14 9.77
C ASN A 71 5.34 -1.19 10.68
N VAL A 72 6.37 -1.69 11.36
CA VAL A 72 7.22 -0.89 12.24
C VAL A 72 8.06 0.09 11.42
N THR A 73 8.62 -0.36 10.30
CA THR A 73 9.45 0.47 9.42
C THR A 73 8.63 1.59 8.79
N LEU A 74 7.44 1.28 8.25
CA LEU A 74 6.52 2.28 7.73
C LEU A 74 6.04 3.25 8.81
N GLY A 75 5.79 2.76 10.03
CA GLY A 75 5.44 3.59 11.18
C GLY A 75 6.56 4.57 11.54
N LEU A 76 7.82 4.11 11.54
CA LEU A 76 8.98 4.97 11.77
C LEU A 76 9.12 6.03 10.68
N TYR A 77 8.96 5.64 9.40
CA TYR A 77 9.01 6.59 8.28
C TYR A 77 7.92 7.66 8.41
N LEU A 78 6.71 7.26 8.85
CA LEU A 78 5.58 8.17 9.06
C LEU A 78 5.85 9.18 10.18
N VAL A 79 6.41 8.73 11.31
CA VAL A 79 6.77 9.62 12.44
C VAL A 79 7.87 10.61 12.02
N LEU A 80 8.89 10.13 11.31
CA LEU A 80 9.95 10.99 10.79
C LEU A 80 9.42 11.99 9.77
N LEU A 81 8.56 11.57 8.85
CA LEU A 81 7.94 12.43 7.86
C LEU A 81 7.15 13.55 8.53
N GLY A 82 6.29 13.20 9.51
CA GLY A 82 5.53 14.17 10.29
C GLY A 82 6.43 15.16 11.03
N SER A 83 7.50 14.68 11.65
CA SER A 83 8.48 15.51 12.36
C SER A 83 9.16 16.53 11.43
N PHE A 84 9.63 16.10 10.26
CA PHE A 84 10.24 17.03 9.29
C PHE A 84 9.23 18.00 8.68
N ILE A 85 7.97 17.60 8.51
CA ILE A 85 6.89 18.49 8.09
C ILE A 85 6.62 19.55 9.17
N VAL A 86 6.54 19.18 10.45
CA VAL A 86 6.41 20.12 11.57
C VAL A 86 7.57 21.11 11.56
N LEU A 87 8.81 20.63 11.54
CA LEU A 87 10.00 21.49 11.51
C LEU A 87 9.97 22.46 10.34
N THR A 88 9.60 21.98 9.16
CA THR A 88 9.45 22.80 7.96
C THR A 88 8.39 23.89 8.13
N LEU A 89 7.24 23.57 8.71
CA LEU A 89 6.13 24.52 8.88
C LEU A 89 6.42 25.55 9.97
N LEU A 90 7.09 25.15 11.05
CA LEU A 90 7.52 26.07 12.11
C LEU A 90 8.55 27.09 11.59
N ASP A 91 9.59 26.63 10.88
CA ASP A 91 10.65 27.52 10.37
C ASP A 91 10.11 28.54 9.36
N ARG A 92 9.06 28.18 8.62
CA ARG A 92 8.45 29.05 7.61
C ARG A 92 7.56 30.15 8.15
N ASN A 93 6.98 29.92 9.32
CA ASN A 93 6.10 30.89 9.96
C ASN A 93 6.85 31.68 11.03
N ASP A 94 8.19 31.69 10.95
CA ASP A 94 9.10 32.39 11.86
C ASP A 94 8.86 32.04 13.34
N CYS A 95 8.37 30.83 13.61
CA CYS A 95 8.19 30.32 14.96
C CYS A 95 9.55 30.14 15.65
N SER A 96 9.61 30.33 16.96
CA SER A 96 10.84 30.17 17.75
C SER A 96 11.35 28.72 17.70
N LEU A 97 12.38 28.49 16.90
CA LEU A 97 13.07 27.21 16.80
C LEU A 97 14.43 27.28 17.48
N HIS A 98 14.75 26.26 18.28
CA HIS A 98 16.09 26.10 18.84
C HIS A 98 17.14 26.02 17.71
N PRO A 99 18.34 26.63 17.85
CA PRO A 99 19.34 26.69 16.77
C PRO A 99 19.72 25.33 16.18
N SER A 100 19.68 24.27 16.98
CA SER A 100 19.94 22.89 16.57
C SER A 100 18.87 22.33 15.62
N LEU A 101 17.60 22.66 15.86
CA LEU A 101 16.48 22.25 15.02
C LEU A 101 16.47 23.03 13.70
N ARG A 102 16.87 24.31 13.73
CA ARG A 102 17.08 25.11 12.52
C ARG A 102 18.19 24.54 11.65
N ALA A 103 19.29 24.07 12.25
CA ALA A 103 20.34 23.39 11.52
C ALA A 103 19.85 22.08 10.89
N LEU A 104 18.99 21.32 11.58
CA LEU A 104 18.38 20.09 11.06
C LEU A 104 17.40 20.38 9.92
N ASN A 105 16.67 21.49 9.99
CA ASN A 105 15.72 21.91 8.95
C ASN A 105 16.39 22.15 7.59
N THR A 106 17.71 22.40 7.55
CA THR A 106 18.46 22.50 6.28
C THR A 106 18.29 21.25 5.41
N TRP A 107 18.11 20.08 6.03
CA TRP A 107 17.95 18.79 5.36
C TRP A 107 16.50 18.33 5.25
N SER A 108 15.53 19.09 5.78
CA SER A 108 14.13 18.67 5.86
C SER A 108 13.50 18.42 4.50
N ILE A 109 13.92 19.17 3.47
CA ILE A 109 13.45 18.99 2.09
C ILE A 109 13.86 17.59 1.61
N GLY A 110 15.15 17.28 1.57
CA GLY A 110 15.63 15.96 1.15
C GLY A 110 15.06 14.82 1.99
N ALA A 111 14.91 15.03 3.31
CA ALA A 111 14.35 14.03 4.21
C ALA A 111 12.85 13.77 3.95
N ILE A 112 12.03 14.81 3.83
CA ILE A 112 10.60 14.66 3.45
C ILE A 112 10.49 13.92 2.13
N GLN A 113 11.38 14.23 1.18
CA GLN A 113 11.37 13.63 -0.14
C GLN A 113 11.72 12.15 -0.16
N PHE A 114 12.77 11.80 0.56
CA PHE A 114 13.17 10.41 0.74
C PHE A 114 12.07 9.61 1.46
N LEU A 115 11.53 10.14 2.56
CA LEU A 115 10.53 9.46 3.38
C LEU A 115 9.18 9.33 2.66
N ALA A 116 8.72 10.38 1.98
CA ALA A 116 7.52 10.31 1.15
C ALA A 116 7.73 9.36 -0.03
N GLY A 117 8.88 9.45 -0.72
CA GLY A 117 9.24 8.54 -1.81
C GLY A 117 9.22 7.08 -1.39
N GLY A 118 9.83 6.76 -0.25
CA GLY A 118 9.72 5.45 0.38
C GLY A 118 8.25 5.08 0.63
N LEU A 119 7.59 5.75 1.58
CA LEU A 119 6.21 5.44 1.99
C LEU A 119 5.25 5.21 0.81
N PHE A 120 5.20 6.15 -0.15
CA PHE A 120 4.28 6.02 -1.27
C PHE A 120 4.69 4.90 -2.25
N SER A 121 5.98 4.63 -2.43
CA SER A 121 6.43 3.49 -3.23
C SER A 121 6.06 2.16 -2.57
N ALA A 122 6.25 2.04 -1.25
CA ALA A 122 5.81 0.90 -0.46
C ALA A 122 4.31 0.66 -0.64
N TYR A 123 3.50 1.72 -0.49
CA TYR A 123 2.06 1.63 -0.69
C TYR A 123 1.72 1.13 -2.10
N VAL A 124 2.30 1.72 -3.15
CA VAL A 124 2.07 1.26 -4.54
C VAL A 124 2.40 -0.23 -4.68
N ILE A 125 3.50 -0.71 -4.12
CA ILE A 125 3.87 -2.14 -4.14
C ILE A 125 2.82 -3.00 -3.43
N TYR A 126 2.35 -2.62 -2.25
CA TYR A 126 1.33 -3.38 -1.53
C TYR A 126 -0.03 -3.38 -2.23
N TYR A 127 -0.48 -2.23 -2.73
CA TYR A 127 -1.77 -2.10 -3.40
C TYR A 127 -1.78 -2.86 -4.75
N THR A 128 -0.69 -2.84 -5.51
CA THR A 128 -0.58 -3.61 -6.77
C THR A 128 -0.51 -5.12 -6.55
N ARG A 129 0.00 -5.59 -5.41
CA ARG A 129 -0.08 -7.01 -5.02
C ARG A 129 -1.46 -7.45 -4.55
N SER A 130 -2.30 -6.50 -4.14
CA SER A 130 -3.61 -6.76 -3.50
C SER A 130 -4.80 -6.68 -4.46
N ALA A 131 -4.63 -6.14 -5.66
CA ALA A 131 -5.64 -6.13 -6.70
C ALA A 131 -5.03 -6.00 -8.10
N SER A 132 -5.83 -6.29 -9.13
CA SER A 132 -5.44 -6.01 -10.51
C SER A 132 -5.33 -4.50 -10.77
N LEU A 133 -4.29 -4.11 -11.52
CA LEU A 133 -4.01 -2.73 -11.96
C LEU A 133 -5.23 -2.02 -12.54
N THR A 134 -6.08 -2.74 -13.29
CA THR A 134 -7.29 -2.20 -13.91
C THR A 134 -8.34 -1.72 -12.90
N THR A 135 -8.50 -2.42 -11.78
CA THR A 135 -9.51 -2.10 -10.76
C THR A 135 -9.01 -1.02 -9.81
N ALA A 136 -7.71 -1.05 -9.49
CA ALA A 136 -7.08 -0.10 -8.56
C ALA A 136 -6.52 1.15 -9.24
N SER A 137 -6.67 1.30 -10.56
CA SER A 137 -5.96 2.29 -11.38
C SER A 137 -6.11 3.72 -10.86
N LEU A 138 -7.32 4.14 -10.50
CA LEU A 138 -7.59 5.51 -10.05
C LEU A 138 -6.98 5.79 -8.67
N PHE A 139 -7.06 4.83 -7.76
CA PHE A 139 -6.42 4.98 -6.45
C PHE A 139 -4.89 4.93 -6.55
N LEU A 140 -4.36 4.05 -7.41
CA LEU A 140 -2.93 4.05 -7.74
C LEU A 140 -2.48 5.36 -8.36
N LEU A 141 -3.31 6.01 -9.19
CA LEU A 141 -3.03 7.35 -9.71
C LEU A 141 -2.94 8.37 -8.58
N VAL A 142 -3.84 8.31 -7.58
CA VAL A 142 -3.75 9.17 -6.38
C VAL A 142 -2.47 8.92 -5.60
N LEU A 143 -1.98 7.67 -5.53
CA LEU A 143 -0.71 7.37 -4.88
C LEU A 143 0.50 7.80 -5.71
N VAL A 144 0.50 7.60 -7.02
CA VAL A 144 1.58 7.93 -7.96
C VAL A 144 1.67 9.43 -8.23
N SER A 145 0.55 10.16 -8.16
CA SER A 145 0.52 11.60 -8.40
C SER A 145 1.48 12.35 -7.47
N PRO A 146 1.51 12.13 -6.14
CA PRO A 146 2.55 12.65 -5.26
C PRO A 146 3.98 12.33 -5.70
N LEU A 147 4.26 11.14 -6.25
CA LEU A 147 5.60 10.73 -6.70
C LEU A 147 6.04 11.53 -7.94
N VAL A 148 5.13 11.77 -8.87
CA VAL A 148 5.41 12.48 -10.14
C VAL A 148 5.33 13.99 -9.96
N ALA A 149 4.28 14.47 -9.29
CA ALA A 149 4.08 15.87 -8.96
C ALA A 149 5.19 16.41 -8.06
N ASN A 150 5.92 15.52 -7.40
CA ASN A 150 7.11 15.82 -6.65
C ASN A 150 8.15 16.64 -7.42
N GLU A 151 8.34 16.32 -8.70
CA GLU A 151 9.33 16.97 -9.57
C GLU A 151 8.88 18.37 -10.00
N LEU A 152 7.57 18.56 -10.20
CA LEU A 152 7.00 19.77 -10.82
C LEU A 152 6.59 20.84 -9.80
N ILE A 153 6.05 20.43 -8.65
CA ILE A 153 5.42 21.35 -7.67
C ILE A 153 6.45 21.96 -6.71
N TRP A 154 7.57 21.29 -6.49
CA TRP A 154 8.54 21.68 -5.47
C TRP A 154 9.46 22.83 -5.88
N SER A 155 9.47 23.22 -7.16
CA SER A 155 10.36 24.26 -7.67
C SER A 155 9.97 25.70 -7.30
N ARG A 156 8.72 25.99 -6.90
CA ARG A 156 8.30 27.42 -6.73
C ARG A 156 7.49 27.80 -5.50
N LYS A 157 6.55 27.02 -4.97
CA LYS A 157 5.82 27.38 -3.72
C LYS A 157 5.32 26.14 -2.99
N ARG A 158 6.05 25.74 -1.94
CA ARG A 158 5.67 24.61 -1.08
C ARG A 158 4.50 25.07 -0.17
N SER A 159 3.27 24.91 -0.64
CA SER A 159 2.06 25.28 0.11
C SER A 159 1.89 24.37 1.33
N SER A 160 1.59 24.94 2.50
CA SER A 160 1.33 24.18 3.74
C SER A 160 0.25 23.12 3.55
N TYR A 161 -0.74 23.42 2.70
CA TYR A 161 -1.82 22.53 2.29
C TYR A 161 -1.31 21.23 1.65
N VAL A 162 -0.29 21.32 0.79
CA VAL A 162 0.27 20.14 0.09
C VAL A 162 0.98 19.22 1.07
N LEU A 163 1.78 19.78 1.99
CA LEU A 163 2.47 18.97 3.01
C LEU A 163 1.50 18.26 3.94
N ILE A 164 0.47 18.98 4.41
CA ILE A 164 -0.52 18.40 5.32
C ILE A 164 -1.41 17.38 4.59
N GLY A 165 -1.82 17.65 3.36
CA GLY A 165 -2.56 16.70 2.53
C GLY A 165 -1.75 15.44 2.21
N LEU A 166 -0.47 15.59 1.89
CA LEU A 166 0.47 14.47 1.70
C LEU A 166 0.60 13.64 2.97
N TYR A 167 0.78 14.30 4.12
CA TYR A 167 0.87 13.63 5.40
C TYR A 167 -0.43 12.89 5.75
N PHE A 168 -1.58 13.52 5.57
CA PHE A 168 -2.88 12.87 5.76
C PHE A 168 -3.01 11.61 4.91
N LEU A 169 -2.68 11.68 3.62
CA LEU A 169 -2.75 10.53 2.73
C LEU A 169 -1.79 9.41 3.16
N ALA A 170 -0.57 9.75 3.61
CA ALA A 170 0.38 8.78 4.13
C ALA A 170 -0.12 8.11 5.42
N VAL A 171 -0.60 8.90 6.39
CA VAL A 171 -1.16 8.40 7.66
C VAL A 171 -2.36 7.50 7.37
N PHE A 172 -3.24 7.91 6.46
CA PHE A 172 -4.39 7.14 6.03
C PHE A 172 -4.00 5.78 5.46
N CYS A 173 -3.09 5.75 4.47
CA CYS A 173 -2.61 4.52 3.86
C CYS A 173 -1.93 3.58 4.86
N TYR A 174 -1.23 4.14 5.85
CA TYR A 174 -0.65 3.35 6.93
C TYR A 174 -1.74 2.67 7.77
N PHE A 175 -2.75 3.42 8.23
CA PHE A 175 -3.82 2.85 9.07
C PHE A 175 -4.76 1.92 8.33
N THR A 176 -4.96 2.07 7.01
CA THR A 176 -5.74 1.09 6.23
C THR A 176 -5.02 -0.24 6.08
N PHE A 177 -3.70 -0.28 6.28
CA PHE A 177 -2.92 -1.52 6.34
C PHE A 177 -2.81 -2.05 7.77
N LEU A 178 -2.45 -1.18 8.73
CA LEU A 178 -2.19 -1.57 10.12
C LEU A 178 -3.43 -2.09 10.84
N LEU A 179 -4.56 -1.38 10.76
CA LEU A 179 -5.76 -1.74 11.54
C LEU A 179 -6.32 -3.12 11.19
N PRO A 180 -6.47 -3.50 9.90
CA PRO A 180 -6.89 -4.86 9.57
C PRO A 180 -5.95 -5.95 10.09
N VAL A 181 -4.64 -5.67 10.15
CA VAL A 181 -3.64 -6.59 10.71
C VAL A 181 -3.82 -6.72 12.22
N LEU A 182 -4.01 -5.60 12.93
CA LEU A 182 -4.18 -5.60 14.39
C LEU A 182 -5.53 -6.19 14.83
N LEU A 183 -6.59 -5.89 14.10
CA LEU A 183 -7.96 -6.32 14.42
C LEU A 183 -8.31 -7.71 13.87
N GLY A 184 -7.45 -8.29 13.02
CA GLY A 184 -7.70 -9.59 12.37
C GLY A 184 -8.90 -9.62 11.42
N THR A 185 -9.47 -8.47 11.09
CA THR A 185 -10.70 -8.33 10.29
C THR A 185 -10.59 -7.18 9.32
N MET A 186 -11.35 -7.22 8.22
CA MET A 186 -11.46 -6.13 7.27
C MET A 186 -12.93 -5.82 6.99
N GLY A 187 -13.18 -4.62 6.52
CA GLY A 187 -14.51 -4.19 6.10
C GLY A 187 -14.63 -2.69 6.09
N PHE A 188 -15.84 -2.21 5.78
CA PHE A 188 -16.12 -0.79 5.71
C PHE A 188 -15.88 -0.09 7.05
N TRP A 189 -16.26 -0.72 8.17
CA TRP A 189 -16.08 -0.16 9.50
C TRP A 189 -14.61 -0.02 9.90
N VAL A 190 -13.77 -1.02 9.57
CA VAL A 190 -12.33 -0.95 9.83
C VAL A 190 -11.70 0.16 8.98
N PHE A 191 -12.08 0.25 7.71
CA PHE A 191 -11.64 1.34 6.82
C PHE A 191 -12.06 2.73 7.35
N LEU A 192 -13.30 2.86 7.82
CA LEU A 192 -13.80 4.11 8.39
C LEU A 192 -13.04 4.48 9.67
N ALA A 193 -12.77 3.50 10.53
CA ALA A 193 -11.95 3.67 11.73
C ALA A 193 -10.53 4.13 11.39
N SER A 194 -9.89 3.56 10.36
CA SER A 194 -8.59 4.02 9.84
C SER A 194 -8.65 5.49 9.42
N GLY A 195 -9.73 5.89 8.74
CA GLY A 195 -9.99 7.27 8.35
C GLY A 195 -10.12 8.22 9.53
N VAL A 196 -11.00 7.89 10.48
CA VAL A 196 -11.23 8.71 11.68
C VAL A 196 -9.96 8.85 12.51
N LEU A 197 -9.19 7.77 12.69
CA LEU A 197 -7.93 7.80 13.43
C LEU A 197 -6.89 8.68 12.73
N SER A 198 -6.83 8.61 11.40
CA SER A 198 -5.95 9.43 10.58
C SER A 198 -6.31 10.91 10.65
N ILE A 199 -7.61 11.24 10.59
CA ILE A 199 -8.13 12.60 10.82
C ILE A 199 -7.75 13.06 12.23
N GLY A 200 -7.93 12.22 13.26
CA GLY A 200 -7.58 12.55 14.64
C GLY A 200 -6.09 12.91 14.81
N ILE A 201 -5.18 12.14 14.21
CA ILE A 201 -3.74 12.40 14.26
C ILE A 201 -3.38 13.69 13.53
N VAL A 202 -3.92 13.90 12.33
CA VAL A 202 -3.66 15.14 11.59
C VAL A 202 -4.30 16.34 12.28
N PHE A 203 -5.47 16.17 12.89
CA PHE A 203 -6.12 17.21 13.68
C PHE A 203 -5.29 17.59 14.91
N ALA A 204 -4.76 16.61 15.64
CA ALA A 204 -3.84 16.86 16.75
C ALA A 204 -2.58 17.60 16.29
N LEU A 205 -2.01 17.21 15.14
CA LEU A 205 -0.92 17.94 14.51
C LEU A 205 -1.31 19.40 14.17
N LEU A 206 -2.50 19.62 13.63
CA LEU A 206 -2.99 20.96 13.30
C LEU A 206 -3.20 21.82 14.54
N LEU A 207 -3.75 21.25 15.62
CA LEU A 207 -3.87 21.93 16.92
C LEU A 207 -2.50 22.31 17.45
N PHE A 208 -1.54 21.39 17.43
CA PHE A 208 -0.17 21.66 17.82
C PHE A 208 0.43 22.82 17.00
N LEU A 209 0.31 22.80 15.68
CA LEU A 209 0.79 23.87 14.81
C LEU A 209 0.07 25.20 15.09
N CYS A 210 -1.23 25.17 15.38
CA CYS A 210 -2.01 26.36 15.75
C CYS A 210 -1.51 26.97 17.07
N LEU A 211 -1.26 26.14 18.09
CA LEU A 211 -0.69 26.56 19.37
C LEU A 211 0.70 27.20 19.21
N GLN A 212 1.49 26.75 18.23
CA GLN A 212 2.79 27.33 17.90
C GLN A 212 2.71 28.59 17.02
N GLY A 213 1.50 29.07 16.68
CA GLY A 213 1.30 30.29 15.90
C GLY A 213 1.47 30.13 14.38
N VAL A 214 1.55 28.90 13.86
CA VAL A 214 1.70 28.61 12.43
C VAL A 214 0.49 29.09 11.63
N PHE A 215 -0.71 29.00 12.21
CA PHE A 215 -1.94 29.48 11.59
C PHE A 215 -2.33 30.82 12.22
N ARG A 216 -1.95 31.93 11.56
CA ARG A 216 -2.32 33.29 12.00
C ARG A 216 -3.79 33.62 11.75
N ASP A 217 -4.39 32.97 10.73
CA ASP A 217 -5.79 33.19 10.33
C ASP A 217 -6.63 31.92 10.45
N LEU A 218 -7.84 32.06 11.02
CA LEU A 218 -8.84 30.98 11.09
C LEU A 218 -9.22 30.44 9.71
N ARG A 219 -9.21 31.29 8.67
CA ARG A 219 -9.49 30.88 7.27
C ARG A 219 -8.51 29.82 6.77
N SER A 220 -7.22 29.95 7.10
CA SER A 220 -6.20 29.00 6.68
C SER A 220 -6.35 27.66 7.40
N PHE A 221 -6.67 27.70 8.69
CA PHE A 221 -6.96 26.50 9.47
C PHE A 221 -8.19 25.76 8.93
N VAL A 222 -9.30 26.47 8.72
CA VAL A 222 -10.53 25.91 8.14
C VAL A 222 -10.27 25.39 6.73
N GLY A 223 -9.48 26.10 5.91
CA GLY A 223 -9.12 25.63 4.57
C GLY A 223 -8.41 24.28 4.59
N VAL A 224 -7.50 24.05 5.54
CA VAL A 224 -6.82 22.75 5.68
C VAL A 224 -7.78 21.66 6.16
N LEU A 225 -8.68 21.95 7.08
CA LEU A 225 -9.73 21.02 7.49
C LEU A 225 -10.66 20.65 6.32
N CYS A 226 -11.05 21.63 5.50
CA CYS A 226 -11.82 21.39 4.29
C CYS A 226 -11.06 20.49 3.31
N LEU A 227 -9.75 20.72 3.11
CA LEU A 227 -8.92 19.84 2.29
C LEU A 227 -8.92 18.40 2.80
N ILE A 228 -8.73 18.20 4.10
CA ILE A 228 -8.76 16.86 4.72
C ILE A 228 -10.14 16.21 4.53
N GLY A 229 -11.22 16.97 4.74
CA GLY A 229 -12.58 16.50 4.52
C GLY A 229 -12.84 16.07 3.07
N ILE A 230 -12.37 16.85 2.09
CA ILE A 230 -12.46 16.53 0.66
C ILE A 230 -11.66 15.26 0.34
N LEU A 231 -10.41 15.18 0.80
CA LEU A 231 -9.56 14.00 0.59
C LEU A 231 -10.20 12.76 1.20
N PHE A 232 -10.71 12.85 2.42
CA PHE A 232 -11.38 11.73 3.08
C PHE A 232 -12.67 11.32 2.38
N GLY A 233 -13.53 12.27 1.98
CA GLY A 233 -14.73 11.99 1.21
C GLY A 233 -14.42 11.32 -0.14
N GLY A 234 -13.35 11.76 -0.81
CA GLY A 234 -12.84 11.12 -2.01
C GLY A 234 -12.38 9.67 -1.77
N LEU A 235 -11.64 9.43 -0.69
CA LEU A 235 -11.20 8.08 -0.29
C LEU A 235 -12.37 7.16 0.07
N VAL A 236 -13.39 7.67 0.77
CA VAL A 236 -14.64 6.93 1.04
C VAL A 236 -15.34 6.58 -0.27
N THR A 237 -15.41 7.51 -1.22
CA THR A 237 -15.99 7.27 -2.55
C THR A 237 -15.23 6.16 -3.28
N PHE A 238 -13.90 6.20 -3.26
CA PHE A 238 -13.05 5.18 -3.89
C PHE A 238 -13.24 3.82 -3.23
N TYR A 239 -13.43 3.78 -1.91
CA TYR A 239 -13.70 2.56 -1.18
C TYR A 239 -15.05 1.94 -1.54
N VAL A 240 -16.11 2.75 -1.59
CA VAL A 240 -17.46 2.28 -1.91
C VAL A 240 -17.55 1.82 -3.37
N GLN A 241 -16.86 2.51 -4.28
CA GLN A 241 -16.79 2.14 -5.70
C GLN A 241 -15.88 0.92 -5.97
N GLY A 242 -15.18 0.42 -4.95
CA GLY A 242 -14.29 -0.74 -5.07
C GLY A 242 -12.95 -0.46 -5.78
N TRP A 243 -12.57 0.82 -5.90
CA TRP A 243 -11.27 1.24 -6.45
C TRP A 243 -10.12 1.08 -5.47
N ILE A 244 -10.39 1.02 -4.16
CA ILE A 244 -9.39 0.68 -3.14
C ILE A 244 -9.33 -0.85 -2.98
N PRO A 245 -8.18 -1.48 -3.27
CA PRO A 245 -7.96 -2.90 -3.06
C PRO A 245 -8.30 -3.38 -1.64
N PRO A 246 -8.77 -4.63 -1.47
CA PRO A 246 -9.02 -5.22 -0.17
C PRO A 246 -7.70 -5.63 0.53
N ILE A 247 -6.99 -4.65 1.06
CA ILE A 247 -5.81 -4.85 1.92
C ILE A 247 -6.22 -5.51 3.24
N PRO A 248 -5.41 -6.42 3.83
CA PRO A 248 -4.04 -6.82 3.47
C PRO A 248 -3.94 -8.09 2.61
N LEU A 249 -5.02 -8.45 1.91
CA LEU A 249 -5.04 -9.68 1.11
C LEU A 249 -4.26 -9.49 -0.20
N ALA A 250 -3.39 -10.43 -0.52
CA ALA A 250 -2.66 -10.42 -1.79
C ALA A 250 -2.74 -11.78 -2.49
N LEU A 251 -3.08 -11.79 -3.78
CA LEU A 251 -3.16 -13.02 -4.56
C LEU A 251 -1.73 -13.49 -4.89
N ARG A 252 -1.33 -14.64 -4.34
CA ARG A 252 -0.02 -15.26 -4.60
C ARG A 252 -0.04 -16.14 -5.84
N HIS A 253 -1.14 -16.88 -6.02
CA HIS A 253 -1.31 -17.80 -7.14
C HIS A 253 -2.78 -17.99 -7.45
N VAL A 254 -3.10 -18.17 -8.72
CA VAL A 254 -4.42 -18.63 -9.17
C VAL A 254 -4.23 -19.49 -10.41
N GLY A 255 -4.96 -20.60 -10.49
CA GLY A 255 -4.89 -21.52 -11.61
C GLY A 255 -6.15 -22.36 -11.78
N VAL A 256 -6.29 -22.92 -12.98
CA VAL A 256 -7.31 -23.91 -13.32
C VAL A 256 -6.64 -25.25 -13.58
N TYR A 257 -7.22 -26.33 -13.05
CA TYR A 257 -6.63 -27.66 -12.98
C TYR A 257 -7.70 -28.73 -13.21
N HIS A 258 -7.32 -29.87 -13.80
CA HIS A 258 -8.19 -31.04 -13.91
C HIS A 258 -8.45 -31.70 -12.56
N ASP A 259 -7.50 -31.62 -11.63
CA ASP A 259 -7.70 -32.13 -10.27
C ASP A 259 -6.83 -31.38 -9.26
N VAL A 260 -7.35 -31.28 -8.03
CA VAL A 260 -6.65 -30.67 -6.90
C VAL A 260 -6.86 -31.51 -5.66
N GLU A 261 -5.82 -32.25 -5.27
CA GLU A 261 -5.81 -33.05 -4.05
C GLU A 261 -5.05 -32.32 -2.94
N LYS A 262 -5.57 -32.42 -1.71
CA LYS A 262 -4.87 -31.91 -0.52
C LYS A 262 -4.13 -33.07 0.13
N THR A 263 -2.80 -32.98 0.21
CA THR A 263 -1.95 -33.97 0.87
C THR A 263 -1.16 -33.28 1.98
N ASP A 264 -1.54 -33.58 3.23
CA ASP A 264 -1.01 -32.95 4.45
C ASP A 264 -1.02 -31.42 4.38
N ASP A 265 0.17 -30.86 4.13
CA ASP A 265 0.49 -29.44 4.13
C ASP A 265 0.62 -28.83 2.73
N ALA A 266 0.44 -29.64 1.67
CA ALA A 266 0.59 -29.24 0.28
C ALA A 266 -0.65 -29.56 -0.56
N PHE A 267 -0.78 -28.86 -1.69
CA PHE A 267 -1.79 -29.14 -2.71
C PHE A 267 -1.11 -29.75 -3.94
N LEU A 268 -1.62 -30.87 -4.40
CA LEU A 268 -1.21 -31.50 -5.65
C LEU A 268 -2.13 -30.98 -6.75
N LEU A 269 -1.56 -30.17 -7.65
CA LEU A 269 -2.27 -29.52 -8.74
C LEU A 269 -2.01 -30.32 -10.02
N ARG A 270 -3.02 -31.05 -10.50
CA ARG A 270 -2.93 -31.85 -11.71
C ARG A 270 -3.38 -31.01 -12.91
N GLN A 271 -2.49 -30.83 -13.87
CA GLN A 271 -2.72 -30.12 -15.12
C GLN A 271 -2.30 -30.98 -16.30
N GLU A 272 -2.83 -30.70 -17.47
CA GLU A 272 -2.37 -31.30 -18.71
C GLU A 272 -0.97 -30.75 -19.07
N GLU A 273 -0.10 -31.59 -19.62
CA GLU A 273 1.18 -31.14 -20.15
C GLU A 273 0.94 -30.35 -21.44
N GLY A 274 0.78 -29.03 -21.29
CA GLY A 274 0.77 -28.11 -22.41
C GLY A 274 2.08 -28.16 -23.20
N SER A 275 1.97 -28.08 -24.53
CA SER A 275 3.06 -27.91 -25.51
C SER A 275 4.22 -27.07 -24.97
N LYS A 276 5.46 -27.52 -25.23
CA LYS A 276 6.78 -27.00 -24.77
C LYS A 276 7.03 -25.48 -24.93
N ALA A 277 6.08 -24.72 -25.45
CA ALA A 277 6.11 -23.27 -25.48
C ALA A 277 5.41 -22.68 -24.25
N ARG A 278 6.23 -22.29 -23.25
CA ARG A 278 6.28 -20.93 -22.66
C ARG A 278 6.39 -20.93 -21.14
N PHE A 279 7.36 -20.13 -20.70
CA PHE A 279 7.55 -19.46 -19.40
C PHE A 279 6.28 -18.91 -18.69
N TRP A 280 5.11 -18.99 -19.32
CA TRP A 280 3.81 -18.46 -18.90
C TRP A 280 2.81 -19.54 -18.41
N ALA A 281 3.15 -20.83 -18.52
CA ALA A 281 2.34 -21.99 -18.07
C ALA A 281 2.19 -22.11 -16.53
N GLN A 282 2.49 -21.06 -15.77
CA GLN A 282 2.42 -21.07 -14.31
C GLN A 282 0.98 -20.94 -13.78
N LYS A 283 -0.02 -20.70 -14.63
CA LYS A 283 -1.42 -20.46 -14.23
C LYS A 283 -2.37 -21.65 -14.49
N GLY A 284 -1.83 -22.86 -14.69
CA GLY A 284 -2.63 -24.06 -14.96
C GLY A 284 -3.04 -24.21 -16.42
N ASP A 285 -4.10 -24.97 -16.67
CA ASP A 285 -4.58 -25.34 -18.00
C ASP A 285 -5.24 -24.17 -18.73
N ASP A 286 -4.65 -23.75 -19.85
CA ASP A 286 -5.22 -22.76 -20.76
C ASP A 286 -4.72 -23.01 -22.21
N PRO A 287 -5.56 -23.54 -23.12
CA PRO A 287 -6.96 -23.91 -22.91
C PRO A 287 -7.15 -25.19 -22.08
N PHE A 288 -8.28 -25.27 -21.38
CA PHE A 288 -8.73 -26.45 -20.64
C PHE A 288 -9.51 -27.38 -21.58
N TYR A 289 -9.00 -28.59 -21.82
CA TYR A 289 -9.70 -29.59 -22.61
C TYR A 289 -10.61 -30.44 -21.72
N TYR A 290 -11.91 -30.39 -22.01
CA TYR A 290 -12.97 -30.90 -21.16
C TYR A 290 -13.64 -32.14 -21.76
N SER A 291 -13.58 -33.24 -21.02
CA SER A 291 -14.41 -34.43 -21.20
C SER A 291 -15.58 -34.43 -20.21
N SER A 292 -16.67 -35.14 -20.55
CA SER A 292 -17.88 -35.22 -19.71
C SER A 292 -17.65 -35.78 -18.30
N ALA A 293 -16.58 -36.56 -18.10
CA ALA A 293 -16.16 -37.08 -16.81
C ALA A 293 -15.31 -36.09 -15.99
N ASP A 294 -14.80 -35.03 -16.61
CA ASP A 294 -13.86 -34.11 -15.97
C ASP A 294 -14.56 -33.16 -15.01
N THR A 295 -13.78 -32.69 -14.04
CA THR A 295 -14.16 -31.62 -13.12
C THR A 295 -13.17 -30.47 -13.32
N VAL A 296 -13.67 -29.24 -13.41
CA VAL A 296 -12.82 -28.05 -13.53
C VAL A 296 -12.57 -27.50 -12.15
N HIS A 297 -11.34 -27.61 -11.64
CA HIS A 297 -10.93 -27.08 -10.35
C HIS A 297 -10.27 -25.71 -10.53
N CYS A 298 -10.73 -24.71 -9.78
CA CYS A 298 -10.03 -23.43 -9.64
C CYS A 298 -9.38 -23.38 -8.26
N PHE A 299 -8.05 -23.26 -8.25
CA PHE A 299 -7.24 -23.12 -7.07
C PHE A 299 -6.73 -21.68 -6.95
N ALA A 300 -6.78 -21.11 -5.75
CA ALA A 300 -6.20 -19.82 -5.44
C ALA A 300 -5.41 -19.86 -4.14
N ALA A 301 -4.21 -19.27 -4.14
CA ALA A 301 -3.40 -19.02 -2.95
C ALA A 301 -3.41 -17.51 -2.65
N ILE A 302 -3.87 -17.13 -1.46
CA ILE A 302 -4.07 -15.73 -1.05
C ILE A 302 -3.30 -15.49 0.24
N TYR A 303 -2.32 -14.61 0.21
CA TYR A 303 -1.66 -14.15 1.43
C TYR A 303 -2.66 -13.41 2.34
N ALA A 304 -2.66 -13.75 3.63
CA ALA A 304 -3.32 -13.01 4.69
C ALA A 304 -2.45 -13.04 5.96
N PRO A 305 -2.46 -11.98 6.79
CA PRO A 305 -1.73 -11.93 8.05
C PRO A 305 -2.10 -13.05 9.04
N THR A 306 -1.22 -13.30 10.02
CA THR A 306 -1.50 -14.22 11.13
C THR A 306 -2.79 -13.82 11.85
N ASP A 307 -3.62 -14.80 12.21
CA ASP A 307 -4.92 -14.62 12.88
C ASP A 307 -6.00 -13.85 12.10
N PHE A 308 -5.75 -13.48 10.84
CA PHE A 308 -6.72 -12.79 10.00
C PHE A 308 -7.83 -13.74 9.55
N GLN A 309 -9.07 -13.44 9.89
CA GLN A 309 -10.23 -14.26 9.53
C GLN A 309 -11.12 -13.54 8.51
N THR A 310 -11.31 -14.15 7.35
CA THR A 310 -12.19 -13.60 6.32
C THR A 310 -12.80 -14.69 5.46
N ARG A 311 -13.87 -14.35 4.75
CA ARG A 311 -14.45 -15.21 3.72
C ARG A 311 -14.04 -14.68 2.35
N VAL A 312 -13.61 -15.60 1.50
CA VAL A 312 -13.31 -15.35 0.09
C VAL A 312 -14.30 -16.15 -0.76
N ALA A 313 -14.57 -15.67 -1.97
CA ALA A 313 -15.43 -16.32 -2.92
C ALA A 313 -14.72 -16.48 -4.27
N HIS A 314 -14.92 -17.63 -4.92
CA HIS A 314 -14.70 -17.76 -6.35
C HIS A 314 -16.00 -17.46 -7.07
N ARG A 315 -15.98 -16.37 -7.85
CA ARG A 315 -17.08 -15.96 -8.72
C ARG A 315 -16.82 -16.48 -10.14
N TRP A 316 -17.55 -17.51 -10.52
CA TRP A 316 -17.46 -18.16 -11.82
C TRP A 316 -18.32 -17.44 -12.84
N GLN A 317 -17.72 -17.04 -13.95
CA GLN A 317 -18.40 -16.29 -15.00
C GLN A 317 -18.08 -16.90 -16.36
N ARG A 318 -19.11 -16.99 -17.20
CA ARG A 318 -18.99 -17.42 -18.60
C ARG A 318 -19.24 -16.24 -19.50
N TYR A 319 -18.45 -16.11 -20.55
CA TYR A 319 -18.69 -15.11 -21.56
C TYR A 319 -19.87 -15.53 -22.45
N ALA A 320 -20.87 -14.66 -22.57
CA ALA A 320 -22.02 -14.86 -23.44
C ALA A 320 -21.86 -14.02 -24.72
N PRO A 321 -21.52 -14.62 -25.88
CA PRO A 321 -21.25 -13.88 -27.11
C PRO A 321 -22.44 -13.02 -27.56
N GLY A 322 -23.67 -13.51 -27.39
CA GLY A 322 -24.87 -12.79 -27.79
C GLY A 322 -25.19 -11.53 -26.98
N ARG A 323 -24.49 -11.28 -25.86
CA ARG A 323 -24.68 -10.08 -25.02
C ARG A 323 -23.41 -9.24 -24.87
N ASP A 324 -22.30 -9.68 -25.47
CA ASP A 324 -20.95 -9.17 -25.23
C ASP A 324 -20.65 -8.95 -23.72
N ALA A 325 -21.09 -9.90 -22.89
CA ALA A 325 -21.08 -9.75 -21.44
C ALA A 325 -20.67 -11.03 -20.74
N TRP A 326 -20.03 -10.85 -19.58
CA TRP A 326 -19.70 -11.94 -18.67
C TRP A 326 -20.88 -12.20 -17.74
N VAL A 327 -21.49 -13.37 -17.87
CA VAL A 327 -22.63 -13.80 -17.07
C VAL A 327 -22.14 -14.61 -15.88
N GLU A 328 -22.55 -14.22 -14.68
CA GLU A 328 -22.29 -14.98 -13.48
C GLU A 328 -23.06 -16.30 -13.51
N THR A 329 -22.36 -17.38 -13.18
CA THR A 329 -22.93 -18.72 -13.11
C THR A 329 -23.04 -19.18 -11.67
N ASP A 330 -21.96 -19.03 -10.89
CA ASP A 330 -21.92 -19.42 -9.49
C ASP A 330 -20.99 -18.52 -8.69
N ARG A 331 -21.26 -18.40 -7.40
CA ARG A 331 -20.40 -17.74 -6.42
C ARG A 331 -20.21 -18.67 -5.22
N ILE A 332 -19.04 -19.29 -5.13
CA ILE A 332 -18.75 -20.32 -4.12
C ILE A 332 -17.82 -19.72 -3.07
N THR A 333 -18.29 -19.61 -1.82
CA THR A 333 -17.54 -19.02 -0.70
C THR A 333 -16.79 -20.07 0.12
N TYR A 334 -15.60 -19.74 0.59
CA TYR A 334 -14.80 -20.53 1.51
C TYR A 334 -14.14 -19.64 2.57
N GLN A 335 -13.85 -20.21 3.74
CA GLN A 335 -13.21 -19.52 4.86
C GLN A 335 -11.68 -19.48 4.69
N VAL A 336 -11.08 -18.37 5.11
CA VAL A 336 -9.64 -18.09 5.08
C VAL A 336 -9.24 -17.71 6.52
N VAL A 337 -8.35 -18.48 7.15
CA VAL A 337 -7.99 -18.36 8.58
C VAL A 337 -6.47 -18.24 8.79
N GLY A 338 -5.96 -17.00 8.95
CA GLY A 338 -4.57 -16.52 9.10
C GLY A 338 -3.51 -17.43 9.78
N GLY A 339 -2.22 -17.28 9.42
CA GLY A 339 -1.11 -18.04 10.05
C GLY A 339 -0.13 -18.87 9.19
N ARG A 340 -0.21 -18.93 7.85
CA ARG A 340 0.80 -19.62 7.00
C ARG A 340 1.53 -18.65 6.06
N ASN A 341 2.87 -18.66 6.06
CA ASN A 341 3.73 -17.75 5.25
C ASN A 341 3.41 -17.75 3.74
N ASN A 342 2.93 -18.88 3.22
CA ASN A 342 2.60 -19.05 1.79
C ASN A 342 1.12 -18.77 1.46
N GLY A 343 0.33 -18.25 2.41
CA GLY A 343 -1.07 -17.84 2.22
C GLY A 343 -2.12 -18.95 2.36
N TYR A 344 -3.39 -18.58 2.19
CA TYR A 344 -4.58 -19.43 2.23
C TYR A 344 -4.88 -20.04 0.90
N ARG A 345 -5.17 -21.35 0.89
CA ARG A 345 -5.48 -22.10 -0.32
C ARG A 345 -6.96 -22.39 -0.34
N GLY A 346 -7.62 -21.88 -1.37
CA GLY A 346 -9.01 -22.16 -1.66
C GLY A 346 -9.12 -22.97 -2.94
N VAL A 347 -9.97 -23.98 -2.93
CA VAL A 347 -10.34 -24.75 -4.12
C VAL A 347 -11.85 -24.71 -4.26
N THR A 348 -12.31 -24.39 -5.45
CA THR A 348 -13.71 -24.59 -5.83
C THR A 348 -13.74 -25.31 -7.15
N PHE A 349 -14.78 -26.09 -7.41
CA PHE A 349 -14.86 -26.88 -8.62
C PHE A 349 -16.23 -26.80 -9.28
N LYS A 350 -16.25 -27.10 -10.58
CA LYS A 350 -17.47 -27.25 -11.37
C LYS A 350 -17.46 -28.52 -12.20
N ARG A 351 -18.63 -29.13 -12.32
CA ARG A 351 -18.91 -30.26 -13.21
C ARG A 351 -19.96 -29.85 -14.22
N ARG A 352 -20.01 -30.54 -15.37
CA ARG A 352 -20.98 -30.28 -16.44
C ARG A 352 -20.91 -28.84 -16.95
N VAL A 353 -19.69 -28.40 -17.28
CA VAL A 353 -19.43 -27.07 -17.83
C VAL A 353 -19.62 -27.05 -19.34
N GLU A 354 -20.03 -25.90 -19.88
CA GLU A 354 -20.13 -25.69 -21.33
C GLU A 354 -18.81 -25.19 -21.92
N PRO A 355 -18.44 -25.62 -23.15
CA PRO A 355 -17.33 -25.03 -23.89
C PRO A 355 -17.48 -23.51 -24.09
N GLY A 356 -16.35 -22.82 -24.21
CA GLY A 356 -16.27 -21.37 -24.44
C GLY A 356 -15.33 -20.66 -23.48
N ARG A 357 -15.41 -19.32 -23.43
CA ARG A 357 -14.54 -18.50 -22.58
C ARG A 357 -15.09 -18.37 -21.17
N TRP A 358 -14.24 -18.67 -20.19
CA TRP A 358 -14.54 -18.62 -18.77
C TRP A 358 -13.58 -17.68 -18.03
N ARG A 359 -14.06 -17.15 -16.90
CA ARG A 359 -13.21 -16.47 -15.94
C ARG A 359 -13.68 -16.78 -14.53
N VAL A 360 -12.72 -16.85 -13.61
CA VAL A 360 -12.97 -16.92 -12.18
C VAL A 360 -12.37 -15.69 -11.53
N SER A 361 -13.22 -14.90 -10.86
CA SER A 361 -12.76 -13.79 -10.03
C SER A 361 -12.68 -14.25 -8.58
N VAL A 362 -11.51 -14.07 -7.97
CA VAL A 362 -11.29 -14.29 -6.54
C VAL A 362 -11.66 -13.00 -5.84
N GLU A 363 -12.72 -13.04 -5.04
CA GLU A 363 -13.32 -11.84 -4.44
C GLU A 363 -13.51 -12.01 -2.93
N THR A 364 -13.55 -10.91 -2.19
CA THR A 364 -13.92 -10.94 -0.78
C THR A 364 -15.41 -11.25 -0.60
N ALA A 365 -15.83 -11.54 0.63
CA ALA A 365 -17.26 -11.68 0.96
C ALA A 365 -18.10 -10.44 0.56
N ALA A 366 -17.51 -9.25 0.59
CA ALA A 366 -18.12 -8.00 0.15
C ALA A 366 -18.09 -7.79 -1.38
N GLY A 367 -17.66 -8.78 -2.17
CA GLY A 367 -17.62 -8.71 -3.64
C GLY A 367 -16.45 -7.89 -4.20
N ARG A 368 -15.39 -7.67 -3.40
CA ARG A 368 -14.21 -6.91 -3.86
C ARG A 368 -13.22 -7.83 -4.55
N PRO A 369 -12.79 -7.55 -5.79
CA PRO A 369 -11.85 -8.40 -6.49
C PRO A 369 -10.45 -8.29 -5.87
N ILE A 370 -9.87 -9.46 -5.59
CA ILE A 370 -8.47 -9.64 -5.20
C ILE A 370 -7.64 -9.98 -6.45
N GLY A 371 -8.21 -10.81 -7.34
CA GLY A 371 -7.64 -11.08 -8.65
C GLY A 371 -8.55 -11.95 -9.50
N ARG A 372 -8.08 -12.31 -10.70
CA ARG A 372 -8.87 -13.10 -11.65
C ARG A 372 -7.99 -13.98 -12.53
N ILE A 373 -8.56 -15.08 -12.97
CA ILE A 373 -8.04 -15.92 -14.04
C ILE A 373 -9.08 -16.01 -15.16
N SER A 374 -8.63 -16.02 -16.40
CA SER A 374 -9.45 -16.27 -17.59
C SER A 374 -8.83 -17.45 -18.32
N PHE A 375 -9.67 -18.31 -18.88
CA PHE A 375 -9.28 -19.53 -19.56
C PHE A 375 -10.37 -19.93 -20.55
N GLU A 376 -10.01 -20.71 -21.55
CA GLU A 376 -10.95 -21.24 -22.53
C GLU A 376 -11.20 -22.73 -22.29
N ILE A 377 -12.48 -23.14 -22.28
CA ILE A 377 -12.87 -24.54 -22.21
C ILE A 377 -13.18 -25.04 -23.62
N ILE A 378 -12.47 -26.07 -24.05
CA ILE A 378 -12.63 -26.71 -25.35
C ILE A 378 -13.11 -28.15 -25.11
N ALA A 379 -14.11 -28.63 -25.84
CA ALA A 379 -14.50 -30.03 -25.77
C ALA A 379 -13.33 -30.93 -26.21
N SER A 380 -12.93 -31.89 -25.38
CA SER A 380 -11.86 -32.82 -25.73
C SER A 380 -12.34 -33.77 -26.83
N ASP A 381 -11.59 -33.92 -27.91
CA ASP A 381 -11.84 -35.00 -28.85
C ASP A 381 -11.39 -36.34 -28.22
N SER A 382 -12.22 -37.36 -28.37
CA SER A 382 -11.99 -38.73 -27.91
C SER A 382 -10.70 -39.38 -28.45
N SER A 383 -10.12 -38.82 -29.51
CA SER A 383 -8.86 -39.24 -30.12
C SER A 383 -7.60 -38.72 -29.42
N ARG A 384 -7.74 -37.77 -28.48
CA ARG A 384 -6.60 -37.11 -27.85
C ARG A 384 -6.11 -37.88 -26.62
N GLU A 385 -4.84 -38.30 -26.66
CA GLU A 385 -4.11 -38.73 -25.48
C GLU A 385 -3.53 -37.52 -24.73
N ALA A 386 -4.12 -37.20 -23.58
CA ALA A 386 -3.62 -36.17 -22.67
C ALA A 386 -2.56 -36.77 -21.74
N SER A 387 -1.35 -36.19 -21.73
CA SER A 387 -0.39 -36.44 -20.65
C SER A 387 -0.62 -35.43 -19.53
N PHE A 388 -0.57 -35.88 -18.28
CA PHE A 388 -0.80 -35.05 -17.11
C PHE A 388 0.47 -34.91 -16.29
N THR A 389 0.71 -33.71 -15.79
CA THR A 389 1.75 -33.44 -14.80
C THR A 389 1.12 -32.95 -13.50
N THR A 390 1.70 -33.39 -12.37
CA THR A 390 1.23 -32.98 -11.05
C THR A 390 2.27 -32.07 -10.42
N ARG A 391 1.86 -30.83 -10.12
CA ARG A 391 2.70 -29.85 -9.46
C ARG A 391 2.33 -29.75 -7.98
N ARG A 392 3.30 -29.96 -7.10
CA ARG A 392 3.15 -29.71 -5.67
C ARG A 392 3.21 -28.21 -5.38
N TYR A 393 2.20 -27.68 -4.70
CA TYR A 393 2.16 -26.31 -4.20
C TYR A 393 2.14 -26.33 -2.67
N GLU A 394 3.23 -25.89 -2.06
CA GLU A 394 3.45 -25.87 -0.60
C GLU A 394 2.96 -24.61 0.07
#